data_AF-A0A962CGX7-F1
#
_entry.id   AF-A0A962CGX7-F1
#
_cell.length_a   1.000
_cell.length_b   1.000
_cell.length_c   1.000
_cell.angle_alpha   90.00
_cell.angle_beta   90.00
_cell.angle_gamma   90.00
#
_symmetry.space_group_name_H-M   'P 1'
#
loop_
_entity.id
_entity.type
_entity.pdbx_description
1 polymer ?
#
loop_
_entity_poly.entity_id
_entity_poly.type
_entity_poly.pdbx_seq_one_letter_code
_entity_poly.pdbx_strand_id
1 'polypeptide(L)'
;MEIHAISLDLDDTLWPIGPVIQRVEQSVDLWLRSNCPEVAAAWPVDSLRRLRDQVAEEHPELSHDFGAQRRLTLRRVFEPFGMGEDWVERTYQVYVRVRN
;
A
#
# COMPACT_ATOMS: atom_id res chain seq x y z
N MET A 1 10.34 -42.57 -8.69
CA MET A 1 10.64 -41.26 -8.08
C MET A 1 9.37 -40.83 -7.38
N GLU A 2 9.41 -40.70 -6.05
CA GLU A 2 8.24 -40.36 -5.23
C GLU A 2 8.35 -38.88 -4.83
N ILE A 3 7.27 -38.10 -5.04
CA ILE A 3 7.23 -36.68 -4.68
C ILE A 3 6.61 -36.57 -3.29
N HIS A 4 7.31 -35.92 -2.35
CA HIS A 4 6.88 -35.79 -0.96
C HIS A 4 6.20 -34.46 -0.63
N ALA A 5 6.44 -33.41 -1.42
CA ALA A 5 5.81 -32.10 -1.23
C ALA A 5 5.84 -31.25 -2.51
N ILE A 6 4.91 -30.30 -2.60
CA ILE A 6 4.87 -29.24 -3.61
C ILE A 6 4.56 -27.93 -2.88
N SER A 7 5.35 -26.88 -3.15
CA SER A 7 5.07 -25.50 -2.73
C SER A 7 4.76 -24.66 -3.97
N LEU A 8 3.72 -23.83 -3.87
CA LEU A 8 3.33 -22.89 -4.92
C LEU A 8 3.36 -21.49 -4.34
N ASP A 9 3.97 -20.57 -5.08
CA ASP A 9 3.83 -19.13 -4.82
C ASP A 9 2.43 -18.66 -5.26
N LEU A 10 1.99 -17.51 -4.77
CA LEU A 10 0.68 -16.95 -5.08
C LEU A 10 0.76 -15.96 -6.24
N ASP A 11 1.52 -14.88 -6.04
CA ASP A 11 1.51 -13.71 -6.91
C ASP A 11 2.26 -14.03 -8.21
N ASP A 12 1.61 -13.80 -9.35
CA ASP A 12 2.06 -14.14 -10.69
C ASP A 12 2.35 -15.64 -10.93
N THR A 13 2.01 -16.51 -9.97
CA THR A 13 1.97 -17.96 -10.12
C THR A 13 0.54 -18.48 -10.20
N LEU A 14 -0.31 -18.17 -9.19
CA LEU A 14 -1.72 -18.58 -9.14
C LEU A 14 -2.69 -17.50 -9.62
N TRP A 15 -2.30 -16.21 -9.53
CA TRP A 15 -3.08 -15.10 -10.08
C TRP A 15 -2.18 -13.90 -10.44
N PRO A 16 -2.62 -13.02 -11.37
CA PRO A 16 -1.89 -11.79 -11.66
C PRO A 16 -2.06 -10.76 -10.55
N ILE A 17 -0.97 -10.33 -9.90
CA ILE A 17 -1.03 -9.37 -8.79
C ILE A 17 -1.19 -7.92 -9.29
N GLY A 18 -0.63 -7.60 -10.47
CA GLY A 18 -0.63 -6.25 -11.05
C GLY A 18 -2.01 -5.55 -11.08
N PRO A 19 -3.06 -6.18 -11.62
CA PRO A 19 -4.41 -5.60 -11.65
C PRO A 19 -5.00 -5.34 -10.25
N VAL A 20 -4.65 -6.14 -9.25
CA VAL A 20 -5.09 -5.92 -7.87
C VAL A 20 -4.42 -4.67 -7.30
N ILE A 21 -3.10 -4.53 -7.50
CA ILE A 21 -2.34 -3.36 -7.03
C ILE A 21 -2.87 -2.08 -7.67
N GLN A 22 -3.16 -2.09 -8.99
CA GLN A 22 -3.72 -0.92 -9.67
C GLN A 22 -5.09 -0.51 -9.10
N ARG A 23 -5.98 -1.47 -8.84
CA ARG A 23 -7.30 -1.18 -8.23
C ARG A 23 -7.17 -0.60 -6.83
N VAL A 24 -6.23 -1.12 -6.05
CA VAL A 24 -5.92 -0.64 -4.71
C VAL A 24 -5.43 0.81 -4.75
N GLU A 25 -4.46 1.11 -5.60
CA GLU A 25 -3.91 2.47 -5.78
C GLU A 25 -5.01 3.47 -6.20
N GLN A 26 -5.86 3.09 -7.15
CA GLN A 26 -7.00 3.92 -7.60
C GLN A 26 -8.02 4.15 -6.49
N SER A 27 -8.35 3.11 -5.71
CA SER A 27 -9.33 3.22 -4.62
C SER A 27 -8.84 4.13 -3.50
N VAL A 28 -7.54 4.12 -3.23
CA VAL A 28 -6.91 5.00 -2.24
C VAL A 28 -6.88 6.44 -2.73
N ASP A 29 -6.51 6.67 -3.99
CA ASP A 29 -6.58 8.02 -4.60
C ASP A 29 -8.00 8.58 -4.57
N LEU A 30 -9.01 7.78 -4.94
CA LEU A 30 -10.42 8.18 -4.86
C LEU A 30 -10.84 8.51 -3.42
N TRP A 31 -10.47 7.67 -2.46
CA TRP A 31 -10.78 7.91 -1.06
C TRP A 31 -10.12 9.19 -0.54
N LEU A 32 -8.85 9.44 -0.89
CA LEU A 32 -8.15 10.68 -0.53
C LEU A 32 -8.83 11.89 -1.18
N ARG A 33 -9.21 11.83 -2.46
CA ARG A 33 -9.93 12.93 -3.13
C ARG A 33 -11.24 13.28 -2.44
N SER A 34 -11.97 12.28 -1.92
CA SER A 34 -13.25 12.50 -1.24
C SER A 34 -13.10 12.99 0.20
N ASN A 35 -12.04 12.60 0.92
CA ASN A 35 -11.93 12.87 2.36
C ASN A 35 -10.83 13.89 2.73
N CYS A 36 -9.78 13.99 1.92
CA CYS A 36 -8.56 14.78 2.15
C CYS A 36 -8.04 15.35 0.80
N PRO A 37 -8.81 16.22 0.10
CA PRO A 37 -8.48 16.63 -1.27
C PRO A 37 -7.10 17.31 -1.39
N GLU A 38 -6.65 18.03 -0.36
CA GLU A 38 -5.31 18.62 -0.29
C GLU A 38 -4.19 17.56 -0.26
N VAL A 39 -4.42 16.43 0.42
CA VAL A 39 -3.48 15.30 0.47
C VAL A 39 -3.44 14.62 -0.89
N ALA A 40 -4.59 14.39 -1.51
CA ALA A 40 -4.67 13.79 -2.85
C ALA A 40 -3.97 14.64 -3.92
N ALA A 41 -4.06 15.97 -3.81
CA ALA A 41 -3.39 16.90 -4.72
C ALA A 41 -1.87 16.87 -4.56
N ALA A 42 -1.36 16.80 -3.32
CA ALA A 42 0.07 16.74 -3.04
C ALA A 42 0.69 15.37 -3.36
N TRP A 43 -0.10 14.30 -3.25
CA TRP A 43 0.35 12.92 -3.42
C TRP A 43 -0.42 12.18 -4.52
N PRO A 44 -0.20 12.51 -5.81
CA PRO A 44 -0.65 11.69 -6.92
C PRO A 44 -0.15 10.25 -6.81
N VAL A 45 -0.87 9.30 -7.43
CA VAL A 45 -0.57 7.85 -7.38
C VAL A 45 0.92 7.53 -7.64
N ASP A 46 1.52 8.11 -8.67
CA ASP A 46 2.93 7.84 -8.99
C ASP A 46 3.90 8.39 -7.93
N SER A 47 3.56 9.48 -7.25
CA SER A 47 4.34 10.00 -6.12
C SER A 47 4.19 9.14 -4.87
N LEU A 48 2.98 8.63 -4.59
CA LEU A 48 2.76 7.65 -3.53
C LEU A 48 3.54 6.36 -3.76
N ARG A 49 3.59 5.90 -5.03
CA ARG A 49 4.37 4.71 -5.41
C ARG A 49 5.86 4.93 -5.13
N ARG A 50 6.42 6.05 -5.57
CA ARG A 50 7.82 6.41 -5.28
C ARG A 50 8.11 6.52 -3.78
N LEU A 51 7.20 7.12 -3.01
CA LEU A 51 7.35 7.23 -1.55
C LEU A 51 7.34 5.85 -0.88
N ARG A 52 6.45 4.94 -1.31
CA ARG A 52 6.43 3.56 -0.84
C ARG A 52 7.76 2.85 -1.12
N ASP A 53 8.30 3.02 -2.32
CA ASP A 53 9.56 2.39 -2.72
C ASP A 53 10.72 2.94 -1.88
N GLN A 54 10.77 4.26 -1.66
CA GLN A 54 11.72 4.90 -0.74
C GLN A 54 11.59 4.36 0.70
N VAL A 55 10.37 4.20 1.22
CA VAL A 55 10.15 3.62 2.56
C VAL A 55 10.68 2.19 2.63
N ALA A 56 10.53 1.39 1.57
CA ALA A 56 11.05 0.03 1.54
C ALA A 56 12.60 0.00 1.52
N GLU A 57 13.24 0.93 0.81
CA GLU A 57 14.69 1.08 0.78
C GLU A 57 15.25 1.54 2.13
N GLU A 58 14.58 2.49 2.79
CA GLU A 58 15.02 3.03 4.09
C GLU A 58 14.75 2.09 5.27
N HIS A 59 13.82 1.14 5.12
CA HIS A 59 13.40 0.20 6.17
C HIS A 59 13.51 -1.27 5.72
N PRO A 60 14.73 -1.77 5.41
CA PRO A 60 14.94 -3.16 4.98
C PRO A 60 14.54 -4.19 6.05
N GLU A 61 14.53 -3.80 7.33
CA GLU A 61 14.03 -4.62 8.44
C GLU A 61 12.53 -4.94 8.32
N LEU A 62 11.77 -4.12 7.58
CA LEU A 62 10.33 -4.33 7.33
C LEU A 62 10.06 -5.07 6.02
N SER A 63 11.07 -5.62 5.35
CA SER A 63 10.92 -6.35 4.07
C SER A 63 9.95 -7.54 4.14
N HIS A 64 9.71 -8.07 5.33
CA HIS A 64 8.75 -9.15 5.60
C HIS A 64 7.38 -8.66 6.08
N ASP A 65 7.21 -7.36 6.35
CA ASP A 65 5.96 -6.76 6.84
C ASP A 65 5.54 -5.56 5.97
N PHE A 66 4.94 -5.88 4.83
CA PHE A 66 4.38 -4.88 3.92
C PHE A 66 3.24 -4.06 4.54
N GLY A 67 2.56 -4.57 5.57
CA GLY A 67 1.52 -3.83 6.30
C GLY A 67 2.14 -2.68 7.09
N ALA A 68 3.23 -2.96 7.82
CA ALA A 68 4.00 -1.94 8.53
C ALA A 68 4.61 -0.91 7.58
N GLN A 69 5.23 -1.34 6.47
CA GLN A 69 5.75 -0.41 5.45
C GLN A 69 4.66 0.53 4.92
N ARG A 70 3.46 -0.01 4.68
CA ARG A 70 2.34 0.78 4.16
C ARG A 70 1.82 1.80 5.16
N ARG A 71 1.64 1.41 6.43
CA ARG A 71 1.29 2.36 7.50
C ARG A 71 2.35 3.44 7.68
N LEU A 72 3.64 3.09 7.60
CA LEU A 72 4.73 4.07 7.64
C LEU A 72 4.69 5.04 6.44
N THR A 73 4.44 4.53 5.24
CA THR A 73 4.23 5.36 4.04
C THR A 73 3.09 6.36 4.27
N LEU A 74 1.95 5.89 4.78
CA LEU A 74 0.79 6.74 5.06
C LEU A 74 1.06 7.79 6.16
N ARG A 75 1.84 7.46 7.19
CA ARG A 75 2.28 8.45 8.19
C ARG A 75 3.03 9.62 7.53
N ARG A 76 3.96 9.33 6.61
CA ARG A 76 4.69 10.37 5.85
C ARG A 76 3.80 11.17 4.90
N VAL A 77 2.76 10.54 4.35
CA VAL A 77 1.77 11.21 3.49
C VAL A 77 0.98 12.25 4.28
N PHE A 78 0.59 11.93 5.52
CA PHE A 78 -0.28 12.74 6.36
C PHE A 78 0.44 13.73 7.27
N GLU A 79 1.70 13.48 7.63
CA GLU A 79 2.50 14.33 8.50
C GLU A 79 2.55 15.81 8.06
N PRO A 80 2.79 16.15 6.76
CA PRO A 80 2.79 17.55 6.31
C PRO A 80 1.46 18.28 6.48
N PHE A 81 0.37 17.55 6.69
CA PHE A 81 -0.99 18.06 6.86
C PHE A 81 -1.44 18.08 8.32
N GLY A 82 -0.58 17.64 9.26
CA GLY A 82 -0.92 17.53 10.68
C GLY A 82 -1.99 16.46 10.97
N MET A 83 -2.14 15.48 10.07
CA MET A 83 -3.14 14.42 10.18
C MET A 83 -2.55 13.20 10.88
N GLY A 84 -3.21 12.76 11.98
CA GLY A 84 -2.69 11.71 12.86
C GLY A 84 -3.03 10.27 12.44
N GLU A 85 -2.74 9.32 13.35
CA GLU A 85 -2.90 7.87 13.13
C GLU A 85 -4.31 7.43 12.71
N ASP A 86 -5.35 8.14 13.13
CA ASP A 86 -6.73 7.85 12.71
C ASP A 86 -6.88 7.91 11.17
N TRP A 87 -6.21 8.86 10.52
CA TRP A 87 -6.23 9.00 9.05
C TRP A 87 -5.41 7.90 8.38
N VAL A 88 -4.26 7.56 8.96
CA VAL A 88 -3.43 6.44 8.51
C VAL A 88 -4.25 5.15 8.51
N GLU A 89 -4.91 4.83 9.61
CA GLU A 89 -5.66 3.59 9.75
C GLU A 89 -6.89 3.58 8.83
N ARG A 90 -7.65 4.68 8.75
CA ARG A 90 -8.79 4.77 7.82
C ARG A 90 -8.37 4.54 6.36
N THR A 91 -7.24 5.13 5.95
CA THR A 91 -6.71 4.93 4.59
C THR A 91 -6.22 3.49 4.40
N TYR A 92 -5.53 2.94 5.39
CA TYR A 92 -5.04 1.56 5.38
C TYR A 92 -6.20 0.55 5.25
N GLN A 93 -7.35 0.81 5.86
CA GLN A 93 -8.53 -0.03 5.70
C GLN A 93 -9.09 -0.04 4.27
N VAL A 94 -8.90 1.03 3.48
CA VAL A 94 -9.23 1.03 2.04
C VAL A 94 -8.33 0.05 1.29
N TYR A 95 -7.03 0.03 1.60
CA TYR A 95 -6.09 -0.94 1.02
C TYR A 95 -6.51 -2.38 1.31
N VAL A 96 -6.82 -2.69 2.57
CA VAL A 96 -7.20 -4.05 3.02
C VAL A 96 -8.49 -4.51 2.34
N ARG A 97 -9.50 -3.63 2.23
CA ARG A 97 -10.80 -3.97 1.64
C ARG A 97 -10.73 -4.27 0.14
N VAL A 98 -9.84 -3.63 -0.60
CA VAL A 98 -9.78 -3.80 -2.06
C VAL A 98 -8.92 -5.01 -2.46
N ARG A 99 -7.96 -5.38 -1.60
CA ARG A 99 -7.11 -6.55 -1.81
C ARG A 99 -7.82 -7.87 -1.51
N ASN A 100 -8.70 -7.89 -0.51
CA ASN A 100 -9.44 -9.08 -0.06
C ASN A 100 -10.83 -9.14 -0.70
#